data_AF-A0A397T5X9-F1
#
_entry.id   AF-A0A397T5X9-F1
#
_cell.length_a   1.000
_cell.length_b   1.000
_cell.length_c   1.000
_cell.angle_alpha   90.00
_cell.angle_beta   90.00
_cell.angle_gamma   90.00
#
_symmetry.space_group_name_H-M   'P 1'
#
loop_
_entity.id
_entity.type
_entity.pdbx_description
1 polymer ?
#
loop_
_entity_poly.entity_id
_entity_poly.type
_entity_poly.pdbx_seq_one_letter_code
_entity_poly.pdbx_strand_id
1 'polypeptide(L)'
;MKRIINELPPLLTSLFNESHKKILQEFLFTFLDPKDLNTFLGLRTTLGSSIQLPPSLNDCMKSFTERYIKKNAKPRRKGSVVNSLTVGAKAFSKHFHRDISNSFWGTCNGTEKQKNEQANRILTKILNDVAWINLHSMVHGTRVFEVRNSEGYGARWEIQNVNTQDISSSDDKTKITFRGFLEPQMKDGHLKGWIH
;
A
#
# COMPACT_ATOMS: atom_id res chain seq x y z
N MET A 1 -20.92 7.22 13.86
CA MET A 1 -20.21 6.31 14.78
C MET A 1 -19.90 7.06 16.09
N LYS A 2 -20.95 7.40 16.86
CA LYS A 2 -20.85 8.07 18.18
C LYS A 2 -21.61 7.22 19.19
N ARG A 3 -21.01 6.11 19.58
CA ARG A 3 -21.33 5.31 20.78
C ARG A 3 -20.28 4.20 20.81
N ILE A 4 -19.82 3.86 22.01
CA ILE A 4 -18.62 3.05 22.34
C ILE A 4 -17.32 3.88 22.42
N ILE A 5 -17.25 4.85 23.34
CA ILE A 5 -15.96 5.32 23.90
C ILE A 5 -16.00 5.35 25.44
N ASN A 6 -17.17 5.29 26.10
CA ASN A 6 -17.26 5.59 27.54
C ASN A 6 -17.30 4.38 28.49
N GLU A 7 -16.94 3.16 28.07
CA GLU A 7 -16.97 1.97 28.96
C GLU A 7 -15.80 1.02 28.65
N LEU A 8 -14.60 1.53 28.40
CA LEU A 8 -13.40 0.68 28.55
C LEU A 8 -12.90 0.87 29.99
N PRO A 9 -12.84 -0.20 30.81
CA PRO A 9 -12.19 -0.12 32.11
C PRO A 9 -10.75 0.35 31.92
N PRO A 10 -10.14 1.04 32.89
CA PRO A 10 -8.75 1.46 32.79
C PRO A 10 -7.91 0.23 32.44
N LEU A 11 -7.33 0.25 31.25
CA LEU A 11 -6.54 -0.87 30.74
C LEU A 11 -5.47 -1.14 31.78
N LEU A 12 -5.55 -2.28 32.46
CA LEU A 12 -4.53 -2.75 33.40
C LEU A 12 -3.19 -2.62 32.67
N THR A 13 -2.36 -1.69 33.11
CA THR A 13 -1.03 -1.38 32.55
C THR A 13 -0.02 -2.54 32.72
N SER A 14 -0.49 -3.74 33.06
CA SER A 14 0.29 -4.95 33.24
C SER A 14 -0.47 -6.19 32.72
N LEU A 15 -1.03 -6.15 31.51
CA LEU A 15 -1.51 -7.39 30.87
C LEU A 15 -0.37 -8.38 30.57
N PHE A 16 0.85 -7.87 30.36
CA PHE A 16 2.04 -8.67 30.11
C PHE A 16 3.19 -8.21 31.00
N ASN A 17 3.72 -9.11 31.83
CA ASN A 17 4.96 -8.90 32.56
C ASN A 17 6.16 -9.06 31.60
N GLU A 18 7.37 -8.78 32.08
CA GLU A 18 8.59 -8.88 31.26
C GLU A 18 8.86 -10.30 30.75
N SER A 19 8.48 -11.35 31.49
CA SER A 19 8.64 -12.72 31.00
C SER A 19 7.72 -13.02 29.82
N HIS A 20 6.46 -12.57 29.85
CA HIS A 20 5.56 -12.72 28.70
C HIS A 20 6.05 -11.94 27.47
N LYS A 21 6.58 -10.72 27.66
CA LYS A 21 7.17 -9.94 26.56
C LYS A 21 8.35 -10.66 25.93
N LYS A 22 9.23 -11.25 26.75
CA LYS A 22 10.39 -12.01 26.28
C LYS A 22 9.97 -13.24 25.48
N ILE A 23 9.00 -14.01 25.97
CA ILE A 23 8.46 -15.18 25.26
C ILE A 23 7.85 -14.76 23.91
N LEU A 24 7.08 -13.67 23.89
CA LEU A 24 6.49 -13.17 22.66
C LEU A 24 7.55 -12.70 21.66
N GLN A 25 8.60 -12.02 22.13
CA GLN A 25 9.71 -11.61 21.27
C GLN A 25 10.44 -12.83 20.68
N GLU A 26 10.75 -13.83 21.50
CA GLU A 26 11.41 -15.05 21.05
C GLU A 26 10.55 -15.82 20.04
N PHE A 27 9.24 -15.94 20.31
CA PHE A 27 8.31 -16.57 19.38
C PHE A 27 8.25 -15.80 18.05
N LEU A 28 8.03 -14.48 18.08
CA LEU A 28 7.81 -13.70 16.85
C LEU A 28 9.07 -13.45 16.02
N PHE A 29 10.24 -13.33 16.66
CA PHE A 29 11.46 -12.85 16.00
C PHE A 29 12.60 -13.88 15.95
N THR A 30 12.48 -15.01 16.67
CA THR A 30 13.47 -16.09 16.65
C THR A 30 12.88 -17.40 16.11
N PHE A 31 11.66 -17.74 16.54
CA PHE A 31 11.04 -19.02 16.17
C PHE A 31 10.31 -18.95 14.82
N LEU A 32 9.54 -17.88 14.58
CA LEU A 32 8.80 -17.73 13.32
C LEU A 32 9.68 -17.19 12.21
N ASP A 33 9.58 -17.81 11.03
CA ASP A 33 10.15 -17.27 9.81
C ASP A 33 9.22 -16.20 9.20
N PRO A 34 9.74 -15.29 8.35
CA PRO A 34 8.93 -14.33 7.62
C PRO A 34 7.73 -14.94 6.86
N LYS A 35 7.86 -16.19 6.38
CA LYS A 35 6.78 -16.93 5.72
C LYS A 35 5.63 -17.26 6.68
N ASP A 36 5.94 -17.59 7.94
CA ASP A 36 4.93 -17.89 8.95
C ASP A 36 4.19 -16.61 9.34
N LEU A 37 4.94 -15.52 9.53
CA LEU A 37 4.38 -14.19 9.77
C LEU A 37 3.44 -13.76 8.63
N ASN A 38 3.82 -14.01 7.36
CA ASN A 38 2.96 -13.73 6.22
C ASN A 38 1.61 -14.46 6.28
N THR A 39 1.59 -15.68 6.82
CA THR A 39 0.34 -16.43 7.02
C THR A 39 -0.56 -15.74 8.04
N PHE A 40 0.00 -15.30 9.17
CA PHE A 40 -0.74 -14.54 10.19
C PHE A 40 -1.20 -13.16 9.70
N LEU A 41 -0.44 -12.55 8.78
CA LEU A 41 -0.79 -11.29 8.13
C LEU A 41 -1.83 -11.46 7.01
N GLY A 42 -2.31 -12.68 6.74
CA GLY A 42 -3.34 -12.94 5.73
C GLY A 42 -2.83 -12.85 4.28
N LEU A 43 -1.51 -12.91 4.07
CA LEU A 43 -0.94 -12.96 2.72
C LEU A 43 -1.26 -14.30 2.07
N ARG A 44 -1.68 -14.25 0.81
CA ARG A 44 -1.82 -15.44 -0.02
C ARG A 44 -0.46 -15.94 -0.47
N THR A 45 -0.31 -17.26 -0.45
CA THR A 45 0.86 -17.97 -0.97
C THR A 45 0.48 -18.59 -2.32
N THR A 46 0.90 -17.92 -3.39
CA THR A 46 0.72 -18.34 -4.78
C THR A 46 2.07 -18.67 -5.41
N LEU A 47 2.07 -19.34 -6.57
CA LEU A 47 3.31 -19.52 -7.33
C LEU A 47 3.93 -18.16 -7.65
N GLY A 48 5.19 -17.96 -7.26
CA GLY A 48 5.90 -16.69 -7.38
C GLY A 48 5.71 -15.72 -6.21
N SER A 49 4.96 -16.09 -5.17
CA SER A 49 4.90 -15.29 -3.94
C SER A 49 6.28 -15.19 -3.28
N SER A 50 6.60 -13.99 -2.79
CA SER A 50 7.82 -13.70 -2.05
C SER A 50 7.68 -14.21 -0.61
N ILE A 51 8.79 -14.70 -0.06
CA ILE A 51 8.86 -15.15 1.34
C ILE A 51 9.29 -14.04 2.31
N GLN A 52 9.53 -12.83 1.83
CA GLN A 52 9.91 -11.70 2.68
C GLN A 52 8.67 -11.07 3.34
N LEU A 53 8.89 -10.25 4.36
CA LEU A 53 7.81 -9.47 4.98
C LEU A 53 7.27 -8.41 4.00
N PRO A 54 5.96 -8.13 4.05
CA PRO A 54 5.36 -7.02 3.30
C PRO A 54 5.83 -5.66 3.86
N PRO A 55 5.68 -4.59 3.07
CA PRO A 55 5.96 -3.24 3.55
C PRO A 55 4.97 -2.85 4.65
N SER A 56 5.39 -1.95 5.55
CA SER A 56 4.48 -1.42 6.55
C SER A 56 3.37 -0.58 5.91
N LEU A 57 2.22 -0.50 6.57
CA LEU A 57 1.15 0.42 6.16
C LEU A 57 1.66 1.86 6.07
N ASN A 58 2.53 2.26 6.99
CA ASN A 58 3.10 3.60 7.00
C ASN A 58 3.93 3.89 5.73
N ASP A 59 4.74 2.93 5.26
CA ASP A 59 5.53 3.10 4.04
C ASP A 59 4.64 3.10 2.79
N CYS A 60 3.57 2.30 2.80
CA CYS A 60 2.55 2.33 1.77
C CYS A 60 1.86 3.70 1.70
N MET A 61 1.47 4.28 2.83
CA MET A 61 0.82 5.59 2.91
C MET A 61 1.78 6.73 2.55
N LYS A 62 3.04 6.68 3.00
CA LYS A 62 4.08 7.66 2.63
C LYS A 62 4.28 7.71 1.11
N SER A 63 4.51 6.57 0.47
CA SER A 63 4.70 6.52 -0.99
C SER A 63 3.44 6.89 -1.78
N PHE A 64 2.24 6.61 -1.24
CA PHE A 64 0.98 7.03 -1.85
C PHE A 64 0.77 8.55 -1.81
N THR A 65 1.13 9.16 -0.69
CA THR A 65 0.98 10.61 -0.44
C THR A 65 2.19 11.43 -0.88
N GLU A 66 3.22 10.79 -1.41
CA GLU A 66 4.36 11.48 -1.98
C GLU A 66 3.91 12.43 -3.09
N ARG A 67 4.56 13.59 -3.18
CA ARG A 67 4.27 14.58 -4.22
C ARG A 67 4.58 13.99 -5.59
N TYR A 68 3.62 14.05 -6.49
CA TYR A 68 3.82 13.64 -7.87
C TYR A 68 4.76 14.61 -8.60
N ILE A 69 5.85 14.07 -9.15
CA ILE A 69 6.78 14.80 -10.01
C ILE A 69 6.69 14.20 -11.41
N LYS A 70 6.30 15.02 -12.39
CA LYS A 70 6.26 14.60 -13.80
C LYS A 70 7.68 14.30 -14.27
N LYS A 71 7.89 13.12 -14.87
CA LYS A 71 9.16 12.79 -15.54
C LYS A 71 9.49 13.87 -16.58
N ASN A 72 10.73 14.33 -16.58
CA ASN A 72 11.26 15.38 -17.47
C ASN A 72 10.58 16.75 -17.29
N ALA A 73 10.04 17.05 -16.10
CA ALA A 73 9.57 18.40 -15.81
C ALA A 73 10.73 19.41 -15.91
N LYS A 74 10.52 20.49 -16.67
CA LYS A 74 11.47 21.60 -16.74
C LYS A 74 11.69 22.19 -15.33
N PRO A 75 12.88 22.74 -15.03
CA PRO A 75 13.13 23.44 -13.79
C PRO A 75 12.07 24.51 -13.56
N ARG A 76 11.53 24.56 -12.34
CA ARG A 76 10.43 25.47 -12.02
C ARG A 76 10.95 26.91 -12.00
N ARG A 77 10.24 27.82 -12.67
CA ARG A 77 10.50 29.26 -12.57
C ARG A 77 10.27 29.72 -11.13
N LYS A 78 11.18 30.55 -10.61
CA LYS A 78 11.07 31.17 -9.27
C LYS A 78 9.74 31.91 -9.17
N GLY A 79 8.94 31.63 -8.15
CA GLY A 79 7.62 32.24 -7.92
C GLY A 79 6.40 31.54 -8.55
N SER A 80 6.58 30.46 -9.31
CA SER A 80 5.44 29.64 -9.78
C SER A 80 4.69 28.99 -8.60
N VAL A 81 3.43 28.56 -8.75
CA VAL A 81 2.66 27.83 -7.70
C VAL A 81 3.20 26.40 -7.54
N VAL A 82 3.26 25.88 -6.31
CA VAL A 82 3.76 24.51 -6.05
C VAL A 82 2.63 23.55 -6.38
N ASN A 83 2.82 22.66 -7.36
CA ASN A 83 1.92 21.52 -7.53
C ASN A 83 2.01 20.64 -6.28
N SER A 84 0.87 20.38 -5.66
CA SER A 84 0.67 19.62 -4.42
C SER A 84 -0.02 18.26 -4.66
N LEU A 85 -0.26 17.90 -5.92
CA LEU A 85 -0.89 16.63 -6.29
C LEU A 85 0.00 15.46 -5.88
N THR A 86 -0.59 14.44 -5.26
CA THR A 86 0.13 13.24 -4.83
C THR A 86 0.21 12.18 -5.95
N VAL A 87 1.14 11.22 -5.81
CA VAL A 87 1.21 10.05 -6.70
C VAL A 87 -0.11 9.29 -6.69
N GLY A 88 -0.72 9.11 -5.51
CA GLY A 88 -2.04 8.52 -5.33
C GLY A 88 -3.14 9.23 -6.11
N ALA A 89 -3.23 10.56 -5.99
CA ALA A 89 -4.21 11.36 -6.73
C ALA A 89 -3.99 11.31 -8.24
N LYS A 90 -2.71 11.27 -8.68
CA LYS A 90 -2.41 11.12 -10.10
C LYS A 90 -2.84 9.75 -10.63
N ALA A 91 -2.61 8.68 -9.88
CA ALA A 91 -3.10 7.36 -10.23
C ALA A 91 -4.63 7.33 -10.28
N PHE A 92 -5.30 7.83 -9.24
CA PHE A 92 -6.76 7.91 -9.16
C PHE A 92 -7.38 8.60 -10.38
N SER A 93 -6.79 9.71 -10.84
CA SER A 93 -7.30 10.43 -12.03
C SER A 93 -7.33 9.58 -13.31
N LYS A 94 -6.48 8.55 -13.42
CA LYS A 94 -6.49 7.62 -14.56
C LYS A 94 -7.63 6.61 -14.49
N HIS A 95 -7.94 6.13 -13.29
CA HIS A 95 -8.99 5.12 -13.07
C HIS A 95 -10.38 5.74 -13.14
N PHE A 96 -10.56 6.97 -12.64
CA PHE A 96 -11.82 7.71 -12.78
C PHE A 96 -12.32 7.76 -14.23
N HIS A 97 -11.45 8.06 -15.21
CA HIS A 97 -11.84 8.14 -16.63
C HIS A 97 -12.22 6.78 -17.24
N ARG A 98 -11.94 5.68 -16.56
CA ARG A 98 -12.20 4.31 -17.05
C ARG A 98 -13.44 3.69 -16.40
N ASP A 99 -13.99 4.32 -15.37
CA ASP A 99 -15.22 3.87 -14.73
C ASP A 99 -16.43 4.23 -15.60
N ILE A 100 -16.89 3.28 -16.40
CA ILE A 100 -18.06 3.46 -17.27
C ILE A 100 -19.36 3.52 -16.41
N SER A 101 -19.32 2.98 -15.19
CA SER A 101 -20.46 2.91 -14.27
C SER A 101 -20.47 3.95 -13.14
N ASN A 102 -19.38 4.72 -12.97
CA ASN A 102 -19.17 5.68 -11.86
C ASN A 102 -19.38 5.12 -10.43
N SER A 103 -19.40 3.80 -10.23
CA SER A 103 -19.91 3.21 -8.99
C SER A 103 -18.85 3.12 -7.88
N PHE A 104 -17.59 2.86 -8.25
CA PHE A 104 -16.53 2.64 -7.26
C PHE A 104 -15.58 3.83 -7.11
N TRP A 105 -15.06 4.33 -8.22
CA TRP A 105 -14.02 5.37 -8.21
C TRP A 105 -14.60 6.76 -7.88
N GLY A 106 -15.91 6.95 -8.05
CA GLY A 106 -16.57 8.21 -7.68
C GLY A 106 -16.16 9.36 -8.60
N THR A 107 -15.81 10.53 -8.05
CA THR A 107 -15.47 11.73 -8.83
C THR A 107 -14.04 12.19 -8.60
N CYS A 108 -13.35 12.64 -9.67
CA CYS A 108 -11.99 13.17 -9.62
C CYS A 108 -11.91 14.64 -10.09
N ASN A 109 -12.66 15.52 -9.43
CA ASN A 109 -12.81 16.94 -9.79
C ASN A 109 -12.38 17.89 -8.66
N GLY A 110 -12.10 19.14 -9.02
CA GLY A 110 -11.72 20.20 -8.09
C GLY A 110 -10.21 20.48 -8.02
N THR A 111 -9.82 21.15 -6.94
CA THR A 111 -8.43 21.51 -6.62
C THR A 111 -7.55 20.28 -6.38
N GLU A 112 -6.23 20.44 -6.43
CA GLU A 112 -5.29 19.35 -6.13
C GLU A 112 -5.49 18.77 -4.73
N LYS A 113 -5.77 19.63 -3.74
CA LYS A 113 -6.11 19.21 -2.38
C LYS A 113 -7.35 18.31 -2.38
N GLN A 114 -8.42 18.70 -3.07
CA GLN A 114 -9.64 17.89 -3.18
C GLN A 114 -9.38 16.55 -3.87
N LYS A 115 -8.57 16.53 -4.93
CA LYS A 115 -8.18 15.29 -5.63
C LYS A 115 -7.35 14.36 -4.73
N ASN A 116 -6.45 14.92 -3.91
CA ASN A 116 -5.69 14.17 -2.92
C ASN A 116 -6.61 13.56 -1.86
N GLU A 117 -7.56 14.33 -1.34
CA GLU A 117 -8.55 13.82 -0.38
C GLU A 117 -9.45 12.73 -0.98
N GLN A 118 -9.90 12.89 -2.22
CA GLN A 118 -10.67 11.87 -2.94
C GLN A 118 -9.87 10.58 -3.09
N ALA A 119 -8.60 10.67 -3.51
CA ALA A 119 -7.73 9.50 -3.64
C ALA A 119 -7.47 8.81 -2.30
N ASN A 120 -7.29 9.57 -1.21
CA ASN A 120 -7.19 9.02 0.14
C ASN A 120 -8.45 8.25 0.53
N ARG A 121 -9.64 8.79 0.27
CA ARG A 121 -10.92 8.10 0.55
C ARG A 121 -11.03 6.78 -0.20
N ILE A 122 -10.59 6.74 -1.47
CA ILE A 122 -10.56 5.52 -2.28
C ILE A 122 -9.61 4.49 -1.69
N LEU A 123 -8.38 4.89 -1.33
CA LEU A 123 -7.45 3.97 -0.69
C LEU A 123 -8.00 3.45 0.63
N THR A 124 -8.58 4.31 1.47
CA THR A 124 -9.25 3.90 2.71
C THR A 124 -10.41 2.93 2.45
N LYS A 125 -11.21 3.14 1.40
CA LYS A 125 -12.28 2.23 1.01
C LYS A 125 -11.74 0.83 0.70
N ILE A 126 -10.63 0.74 -0.04
CA ILE A 126 -9.96 -0.54 -0.34
C ILE A 126 -9.41 -1.19 0.95
N LEU A 127 -8.74 -0.41 1.80
CA LEU A 127 -8.09 -0.91 3.01
C LEU A 127 -9.06 -1.29 4.15
N ASN A 128 -10.29 -0.79 4.13
CA ASN A 128 -11.31 -1.14 5.12
C ASN A 128 -12.07 -2.44 4.79
N ASP A 129 -12.00 -2.91 3.55
CA ASP A 129 -12.71 -4.11 3.08
C ASP A 129 -11.72 -5.10 2.44
N VAL A 130 -10.53 -5.26 3.04
CA VAL A 130 -9.50 -6.11 2.47
C VAL A 130 -9.94 -7.57 2.47
N ALA A 131 -10.02 -8.16 1.28
CA ALA A 131 -10.36 -9.57 1.08
C ALA A 131 -9.17 -10.39 0.57
N TRP A 132 -8.16 -9.73 -0.01
CA TRP A 132 -7.01 -10.40 -0.61
C TRP A 132 -5.75 -9.54 -0.50
N ILE A 133 -4.67 -10.16 -0.03
CA ILE A 133 -3.34 -9.55 0.07
C ILE A 133 -2.34 -10.52 -0.55
N ASN A 134 -1.41 -10.02 -1.37
CA ASN A 134 -0.32 -10.83 -1.90
C ASN A 134 0.97 -10.01 -2.03
N LEU A 135 2.09 -10.71 -1.90
CA LEU A 135 3.41 -10.18 -2.17
C LEU A 135 4.05 -11.09 -3.22
N HIS A 136 4.21 -10.60 -4.45
CA HIS A 136 4.75 -11.39 -5.55
C HIS A 136 6.13 -10.89 -5.99
N SER A 137 7.02 -11.83 -6.30
CA SER A 137 8.32 -11.57 -6.88
C SER A 137 8.19 -11.40 -8.39
N MET A 138 8.81 -10.35 -8.92
CA MET A 138 8.96 -10.11 -10.35
C MET A 138 10.39 -10.42 -10.79
N VAL A 139 10.59 -10.53 -12.10
CA VAL A 139 11.93 -10.66 -12.70
C VAL A 139 12.77 -9.43 -12.31
N HIS A 140 14.08 -9.63 -12.09
CA HIS A 140 15.06 -8.60 -11.68
C HIS A 140 14.99 -8.11 -10.23
N GLY A 141 14.46 -8.92 -9.29
CA GLY A 141 14.53 -8.63 -7.85
C GLY A 141 13.54 -7.56 -7.37
N THR A 142 12.65 -7.10 -8.24
CA THR A 142 11.53 -6.24 -7.87
C THR A 142 10.42 -7.10 -7.25
N ARG A 143 9.79 -6.62 -6.18
CA ARG A 143 8.61 -7.25 -5.58
C ARG A 143 7.42 -6.32 -5.68
N VAL A 144 6.22 -6.88 -5.72
CA VAL A 144 4.98 -6.11 -5.76
C VAL A 144 4.07 -6.57 -4.65
N PHE A 145 3.73 -5.62 -3.78
CA PHE A 145 2.75 -5.78 -2.74
C PHE A 145 1.39 -5.32 -3.27
N GLU A 146 0.38 -6.17 -3.17
CA GLU A 146 -0.94 -5.92 -3.72
C GLU A 146 -2.00 -6.22 -2.66
N VAL A 147 -2.96 -5.30 -2.54
CA VAL A 147 -4.12 -5.41 -1.66
C VAL A 147 -5.38 -5.19 -2.50
N ARG A 148 -6.37 -6.07 -2.33
CA ARG A 148 -7.68 -5.96 -2.98
C ARG A 148 -8.83 -6.07 -1.98
N ASN A 149 -9.90 -5.37 -2.29
CA ASN A 149 -11.15 -5.48 -1.56
C ASN A 149 -12.01 -6.67 -2.04
N SER A 150 -13.17 -6.88 -1.41
CA SER A 150 -14.09 -7.98 -1.74
C SER A 150 -14.63 -7.92 -3.18
N GLU A 151 -14.78 -6.71 -3.73
CA GLU A 151 -15.22 -6.46 -5.11
C GLU A 151 -14.07 -6.61 -6.14
N GLY A 152 -12.83 -6.83 -5.69
CA GLY A 152 -11.66 -7.01 -6.54
C GLY A 152 -10.93 -5.74 -6.94
N TYR A 153 -11.39 -4.56 -6.55
CA TYR A 153 -10.63 -3.31 -6.68
C TYR A 153 -9.40 -3.34 -5.77
N GLY A 154 -8.30 -2.73 -6.20
CA GLY A 154 -7.07 -2.84 -5.43
C GLY A 154 -6.09 -1.70 -5.57
N ALA A 155 -5.02 -1.81 -4.78
CA ALA A 155 -3.89 -0.91 -4.73
C ALA A 155 -2.61 -1.75 -4.71
N ARG A 156 -1.57 -1.29 -5.41
CA ARG A 156 -0.28 -1.98 -5.44
C ARG A 156 0.91 -1.06 -5.28
N TRP A 157 1.94 -1.60 -4.66
CA TRP A 157 3.23 -0.97 -4.41
C TRP A 157 4.34 -1.83 -4.99
N GLU A 158 5.36 -1.15 -5.53
CA GLU A 158 6.60 -1.77 -5.95
C GLU A 158 7.64 -1.62 -4.83
N ILE A 159 8.37 -2.69 -4.57
CA ILE A 159 9.44 -2.78 -3.58
C ILE A 159 10.72 -3.07 -4.34
N GLN A 160 11.64 -2.12 -4.30
CA GLN A 160 12.97 -2.26 -4.92
C GLN A 160 14.03 -2.30 -3.82
N ASN A 161 15.00 -3.19 -3.95
CA ASN A 161 16.18 -3.17 -3.09
C ASN A 161 17.07 -2.01 -3.55
N VAL A 162 17.46 -1.13 -2.63
CA VAL A 162 18.38 -0.04 -2.93
C VAL A 162 19.79 -0.53 -2.61
N ASN A 163 20.59 -0.80 -3.64
CA ASN A 163 22.01 -1.08 -3.48
C ASN A 163 22.73 0.23 -3.13
N THR A 164 22.73 0.62 -1.86
CA THR A 164 23.68 1.62 -1.39
C THR A 164 25.05 0.94 -1.27
N GLN A 165 26.03 1.39 -2.03
CA GLN A 165 27.44 1.00 -1.88
C GLN A 165 28.07 1.50 -0.55
N ASP A 166 27.29 2.11 0.33
CA ASP A 166 27.75 2.58 1.64
C ASP A 166 27.57 1.48 2.70
N ILE A 167 28.63 0.70 2.85
CA ILE A 167 28.83 -0.29 3.92
C ILE A 167 28.88 0.46 5.26
N SER A 168 27.79 0.47 6.02
CA SER A 168 27.81 0.75 7.48
C SER A 168 26.48 0.56 8.22
N SER A 169 25.41 0.06 7.60
CA SER A 169 24.18 -0.29 8.32
C SER A 169 23.54 -1.53 7.72
N SER A 170 23.28 -2.52 8.57
CA SER A 170 22.67 -3.82 8.28
C SER A 170 21.18 -3.75 7.90
N ASP A 171 20.67 -2.57 7.58
CA ASP A 171 19.29 -2.38 7.15
C ASP A 171 19.27 -2.36 5.62
N ASP A 172 18.83 -3.46 5.02
CA ASP A 172 18.46 -3.54 3.61
C ASP A 172 17.44 -2.42 3.31
N LYS A 173 17.92 -1.28 2.82
CA LYS A 173 17.05 -0.14 2.49
C LYS A 173 16.22 -0.52 1.27
N THR A 174 14.96 -0.86 1.50
CA THR A 174 13.99 -1.04 0.42
C THR A 174 13.32 0.29 0.08
N LYS A 175 13.17 0.59 -1.21
CA LYS A 175 12.35 1.70 -1.69
C LYS A 175 10.94 1.19 -2.01
N ILE A 176 9.95 1.74 -1.31
CA ILE A 176 8.52 1.48 -1.57
C ILE A 176 7.97 2.57 -2.47
N THR A 177 7.38 2.20 -3.60
CA THR A 177 6.79 3.14 -4.55
C THR A 177 5.36 2.74 -4.88
N PHE A 178 4.40 3.66 -4.72
CA PHE A 178 3.03 3.38 -5.14
C PHE A 178 2.96 3.23 -6.66
N ARG A 179 2.48 2.06 -7.12
CA ARG A 179 2.44 1.69 -8.54
C ARG A 179 1.13 2.13 -9.21
N GLY A 180 0.02 2.05 -8.47
CA GLY A 180 -1.29 2.44 -8.95
C GLY A 180 -2.41 1.61 -8.36
N PHE A 181 -3.62 1.92 -8.81
CA PHE A 181 -4.82 1.16 -8.47
C PHE A 181 -5.03 0.01 -9.47
N LEU A 182 -6.02 -0.83 -9.16
CA LEU A 182 -6.36 -2.04 -9.90
C LEU A 182 -7.89 -2.14 -10.02
N GLU A 183 -8.34 -2.51 -11.20
CA GLU A 183 -9.73 -2.90 -11.45
C GLU A 183 -9.98 -4.36 -11.04
N PRO A 184 -11.24 -4.76 -10.84
CA PRO A 184 -11.64 -6.15 -10.69
C PRO A 184 -11.13 -6.99 -11.87
N GLN A 185 -10.79 -8.24 -11.59
CA GLN A 185 -10.33 -9.14 -12.65
C GLN A 185 -11.46 -9.39 -13.65
N MET A 186 -11.18 -9.14 -14.94
CA MET A 186 -12.10 -9.48 -16.02
C MET A 186 -11.78 -10.88 -16.55
N LYS A 187 -12.82 -11.71 -16.68
CA LYS A 187 -12.71 -12.98 -17.41
C LYS A 187 -12.18 -12.70 -18.83
N ASP A 188 -11.17 -13.45 -19.24
CA ASP A 188 -10.46 -13.30 -20.52
C ASP A 188 -9.80 -11.94 -20.75
N GLY A 189 -9.50 -11.21 -19.67
CA GLY A 189 -8.89 -9.88 -19.80
C GLY A 189 -7.55 -9.89 -20.56
N HIS A 190 -6.82 -11.02 -20.54
CA HIS A 190 -5.54 -11.14 -21.24
C HIS A 190 -5.72 -11.06 -22.77
N LEU A 191 -6.83 -11.62 -23.28
CA LEU A 191 -7.21 -11.52 -24.70
C LEU A 191 -7.69 -10.11 -25.07
N LYS A 192 -8.21 -9.36 -24.10
CA LYS A 192 -8.70 -7.98 -24.27
C LYS A 192 -7.64 -6.92 -23.94
N GLY A 193 -6.40 -7.34 -23.70
CA GLY A 193 -5.30 -6.46 -23.31
C GLY A 193 -5.56 -5.78 -21.96
N TRP A 194 -5.40 -6.55 -20.87
CA TRP A 194 -5.64 -6.12 -19.48
C TRP A 194 -5.61 -4.60 -19.29
N ILE A 195 -6.78 -4.03 -19.04
CA ILE A 195 -6.89 -2.61 -18.72
C ILE A 195 -6.50 -2.48 -17.25
N HIS A 196 -5.19 -2.32 -17.01
CA HIS A 196 -4.66 -1.86 -15.73
C HIS A 196 -4.82 -0.36 -15.60
#